data_AF-A0A7S3ZT85-F1
#
_entry.id   AF-A0A7S3ZT85-F1
#
_cell.length_a   1.000
_cell.length_b   1.000
_cell.length_c   1.000
_cell.angle_alpha   90.00
_cell.angle_beta   90.00
_cell.angle_gamma   90.00
#
_symmetry.space_group_name_H-M   'P 1'
#
loop_
_entity.id
_entity.type
_entity.pdbx_description
1 polymer ?
#
loop_
_entity_poly.entity_id
_entity_poly.type
_entity_poly.pdbx_seq_one_letter_code
_entity_poly.pdbx_strand_id
1 'polypeptide(L)'
;ALPDATPPPPPPLRYPRHRRRLVGLQSCPITGAVAKPRPAPKPRAAPKPRAASKPRTSRDAPGGTAVDSDDEDFGPLLRSRAEIEADAMRWDAAAAAEAAAERAGAADATVADDGRDADVDGGRPPRADGAAAKPRAAPPVVAASPGPHLSSSTTIDVDALQPLSSIPIQEAPSYDSVINFTRCTPRQKSGGATNWCVLCGKLEGTGDDCVTIPKQNKDVCKICDTVTWKHNASGAYFKWCKGCKRFHEIHAFAGKISASKCNGARARGRAYMRNYHAALED
;
A
#
# COMPACT_ATOMS: atom_id res chain seq x y z
N ALA A 1 -27.01 52.98 -21.65
CA ALA A 1 -26.52 51.72 -21.04
C ALA A 1 -26.75 50.61 -22.05
N LEU A 2 -25.68 50.15 -22.71
CA LEU A 2 -25.74 48.99 -23.60
C LEU A 2 -25.49 47.74 -22.76
N PRO A 3 -26.26 46.65 -22.93
CA PRO A 3 -26.06 45.44 -22.16
C PRO A 3 -24.78 44.72 -22.59
N ASP A 4 -24.02 44.31 -21.58
CA ASP A 4 -22.75 43.59 -21.68
C ASP A 4 -23.00 42.21 -22.29
N ALA A 5 -22.47 41.99 -23.48
CA ALA A 5 -22.65 40.75 -24.25
C ALA A 5 -21.48 39.80 -23.96
N THR A 6 -21.68 38.87 -23.03
CA THR A 6 -20.71 37.83 -22.72
C THR A 6 -20.56 36.87 -23.92
N PRO A 7 -19.35 36.65 -24.45
CA PRO A 7 -19.15 35.77 -25.60
C PRO A 7 -19.37 34.29 -25.22
N PRO A 8 -19.85 33.46 -26.16
CA PRO A 8 -20.10 32.06 -25.90
C PRO A 8 -18.79 31.27 -25.72
N PRO A 9 -18.80 30.20 -24.91
CA PRO A 9 -17.62 29.41 -24.63
C PRO A 9 -17.14 28.62 -25.87
N PRO A 10 -15.81 28.36 -25.97
CA PRO A 10 -15.25 27.65 -27.10
C PRO A 10 -15.64 26.16 -27.10
N PRO A 11 -15.71 25.52 -28.28
CA PRO A 11 -16.04 24.10 -28.39
C PRO A 11 -14.91 23.21 -27.85
N PRO A 12 -15.23 22.01 -27.33
CA PRO A 12 -14.25 21.12 -26.72
C PRO A 12 -13.29 20.52 -27.76
N LEU A 13 -11.98 20.61 -27.45
CA LEU A 13 -10.91 20.05 -28.27
C LEU A 13 -10.95 18.51 -28.28
N ARG A 14 -11.09 17.93 -29.47
CA ARG A 14 -11.00 16.48 -29.69
C ARG A 14 -9.53 16.05 -29.79
N TYR A 15 -9.04 15.37 -28.76
CA TYR A 15 -7.71 14.75 -28.80
C TYR A 15 -7.67 13.52 -29.73
N PRO A 16 -6.61 13.35 -30.54
CA PRO A 16 -6.45 12.19 -31.41
C PRO A 16 -6.15 10.93 -30.60
N ARG A 17 -6.92 9.87 -30.86
CA ARG A 17 -6.69 8.53 -30.27
C ARG A 17 -5.42 7.92 -30.86
N HIS A 18 -4.35 7.86 -30.08
CA HIS A 18 -3.16 7.08 -30.44
C HIS A 18 -3.49 5.57 -30.44
N ARG A 19 -3.59 4.98 -31.63
CA ARG A 19 -3.60 3.54 -31.85
C ARG A 19 -2.26 2.96 -31.40
N ARG A 20 -2.23 2.21 -30.29
CA ARG A 20 -1.11 1.34 -29.95
C ARG A 20 -1.01 0.22 -31.00
N ARG A 21 0.07 0.23 -31.79
CA ARG A 21 0.49 -0.90 -32.61
C ARG A 21 0.89 -2.06 -31.69
N LEU A 22 0.17 -3.17 -31.79
CA LEU A 22 0.58 -4.47 -31.27
C LEU A 22 1.74 -4.98 -32.14
N VAL A 23 2.95 -5.06 -31.58
CA VAL A 23 4.08 -5.76 -32.19
C VAL A 23 4.09 -7.20 -31.67
N GLY A 24 4.20 -8.14 -32.60
CA GLY A 24 3.89 -9.57 -32.43
C GLY A 24 4.71 -10.27 -31.34
N LEU A 25 3.98 -11.03 -30.51
CA LEU A 25 4.52 -12.03 -29.59
C LEU A 25 4.78 -13.32 -30.38
N GLN A 26 6.06 -13.68 -30.50
CA GLN A 26 6.50 -15.01 -30.90
C GLN A 26 6.11 -16.01 -29.81
N SER A 27 5.33 -17.01 -30.20
CA SER A 27 4.89 -18.14 -29.40
C SER A 27 6.06 -19.07 -29.06
N CYS A 28 6.32 -19.30 -27.78
CA CYS A 28 7.22 -20.36 -27.32
C CYS A 28 6.42 -21.68 -27.20
N PRO A 29 6.99 -22.83 -27.62
CA PRO A 29 6.33 -24.13 -27.48
C PRO A 29 6.28 -24.59 -26.02
N ILE A 30 5.09 -24.97 -25.58
CA ILE A 30 4.82 -25.58 -24.27
C ILE A 30 5.23 -27.06 -24.37
N THR A 31 6.37 -27.42 -23.78
CA THR A 31 6.68 -28.84 -23.53
C THR A 31 5.88 -29.33 -22.34
N GLY A 32 4.99 -30.29 -22.61
CA GLY A 32 4.07 -30.87 -21.63
C GLY A 32 4.81 -31.67 -20.56
N ALA A 33 4.72 -31.20 -19.32
CA ALA A 33 5.00 -32.02 -18.14
C ALA A 33 3.71 -32.73 -17.72
N VAL A 34 3.73 -34.06 -17.81
CA VAL A 34 2.65 -34.96 -17.37
C VAL A 34 2.46 -34.80 -15.86
N ALA A 35 1.27 -34.30 -15.47
CA ALA A 35 0.89 -34.13 -14.08
C ALA A 35 0.80 -35.49 -13.37
N LYS A 36 1.62 -35.69 -12.32
CA LYS A 36 1.47 -36.83 -11.42
C LYS A 36 0.14 -36.72 -10.64
N PRO A 37 -0.62 -37.82 -10.51
CA PRO A 37 -1.89 -37.81 -9.78
C PRO A 37 -1.67 -37.47 -8.30
N ARG A 38 -2.51 -36.57 -7.79
CA ARG A 38 -2.49 -36.08 -6.42
C ARG A 38 -2.98 -37.20 -5.48
N PRO A 39 -2.29 -37.51 -4.37
CA PRO A 39 -2.75 -38.52 -3.42
C PRO A 39 -4.06 -38.07 -2.74
N ALA A 40 -4.96 -39.02 -2.55
CA ALA A 40 -6.27 -38.81 -1.95
C ALA A 40 -6.16 -38.29 -0.50
N PRO A 41 -7.06 -37.40 -0.06
CA PRO A 41 -7.06 -36.86 1.30
C PRO A 41 -7.35 -37.96 2.32
N LYS A 42 -6.52 -38.04 3.36
CA LYS A 42 -6.71 -38.98 4.48
C LYS A 42 -7.97 -38.61 5.27
N PRO A 43 -8.76 -39.60 5.73
CA PRO A 43 -9.95 -39.36 6.54
C PRO A 43 -9.59 -38.70 7.88
N ARG A 44 -10.37 -37.68 8.24
CA ARG A 44 -10.19 -36.87 9.44
C ARG A 44 -10.62 -37.68 10.67
N ALA A 45 -9.73 -37.83 11.65
CA ALA A 45 -10.04 -38.53 12.89
C ALA A 45 -11.13 -37.80 13.69
N ALA A 46 -12.05 -38.58 14.25
CA ALA A 46 -13.17 -38.10 15.06
C ALA A 46 -12.69 -37.36 16.33
N PRO A 47 -13.41 -36.32 16.78
CA PRO A 47 -13.05 -35.57 17.99
C PRO A 47 -13.22 -36.43 19.24
N LYS A 48 -12.20 -36.42 20.11
CA LYS A 48 -12.24 -37.07 21.43
C LYS A 48 -13.25 -36.37 22.36
N PRO A 49 -13.98 -37.11 23.20
CA PRO A 49 -14.88 -36.54 24.19
C PRO A 49 -14.11 -35.76 25.27
N ARG A 50 -14.60 -34.55 25.58
CA ARG A 50 -14.09 -33.70 26.67
C ARG A 50 -14.45 -34.29 28.02
N ALA A 51 -13.46 -34.50 28.87
CA ALA A 51 -13.66 -34.90 30.26
C ALA A 51 -14.33 -33.76 31.05
N ALA A 52 -15.32 -34.13 31.87
CA ALA A 52 -16.05 -33.24 32.76
C ALA A 52 -15.14 -32.67 33.85
N SER A 53 -15.08 -31.34 33.94
CA SER A 53 -14.40 -30.60 34.99
C SER A 53 -15.21 -30.62 36.29
N LYS A 54 -14.52 -30.92 37.40
CA LYS A 54 -15.05 -30.99 38.77
C LYS A 54 -15.54 -29.63 39.29
N PRO A 55 -16.53 -29.59 40.21
CA PRO A 55 -16.98 -28.36 40.86
C PRO A 55 -15.94 -27.87 41.87
N ARG A 56 -15.62 -26.57 41.81
CA ARG A 56 -14.81 -25.87 42.81
C ARG A 56 -15.70 -25.42 43.96
N THR A 57 -15.28 -25.78 45.17
CA THR A 57 -15.87 -25.38 46.44
C THR A 57 -15.69 -23.89 46.71
N SER A 58 -16.75 -23.31 47.24
CA SER A 58 -16.91 -21.94 47.73
C SER A 58 -15.96 -21.63 48.88
N ARG A 59 -15.38 -20.42 48.85
CA ARG A 59 -14.79 -19.80 50.03
C ARG A 59 -15.26 -18.36 50.11
N ASP A 60 -15.92 -18.06 51.21
CA ASP A 60 -16.46 -16.77 51.63
C ASP A 60 -15.41 -15.68 51.73
N ALA A 61 -15.75 -14.47 51.28
CA ALA A 61 -15.41 -13.19 51.94
C ALA A 61 -16.25 -12.04 51.35
N PRO A 62 -16.71 -11.07 52.18
CA PRO A 62 -17.68 -10.05 51.81
C PRO A 62 -17.03 -8.72 51.38
N GLY A 63 -17.76 -7.93 50.60
CA GLY A 63 -17.40 -6.53 50.31
C GLY A 63 -17.83 -6.04 48.92
N GLY A 64 -19.10 -6.21 48.56
CA GLY A 64 -19.65 -5.65 47.34
C GLY A 64 -20.08 -4.20 47.54
N THR A 65 -19.31 -3.26 46.99
CA THR A 65 -19.81 -1.92 46.68
C THR A 65 -20.69 -2.00 45.44
N ALA A 66 -21.91 -1.50 45.55
CA ALA A 66 -22.87 -1.43 44.46
C ALA A 66 -22.31 -0.56 43.33
N VAL A 67 -22.16 -1.15 42.15
CA VAL A 67 -21.96 -0.46 40.88
C VAL A 67 -23.33 -0.30 40.23
N ASP A 68 -23.76 0.95 40.15
CA ASP A 68 -24.92 1.45 39.40
C ASP A 68 -24.89 0.88 37.98
N SER A 69 -25.95 0.15 37.60
CA SER A 69 -26.18 -0.29 36.23
C SER A 69 -27.00 0.79 35.54
N ASP A 70 -26.30 1.70 34.85
CA ASP A 70 -26.91 2.54 33.82
C ASP A 70 -27.28 1.63 32.63
N ASP A 71 -28.52 1.11 32.68
CA ASP A 71 -29.28 0.57 31.55
C ASP A 71 -29.59 1.75 30.60
N GLU A 72 -28.57 2.21 29.89
CA GLU A 72 -28.75 3.15 28.78
C GLU A 72 -29.45 2.40 27.65
N ASP A 73 -30.75 2.67 27.56
CA ASP A 73 -31.66 2.37 26.46
C ASP A 73 -30.97 2.62 25.11
N PHE A 74 -30.41 1.56 24.51
CA PHE A 74 -29.95 1.59 23.12
C PHE A 74 -31.19 1.65 22.22
N GLY A 75 -31.75 2.85 22.10
CA GLY A 75 -32.78 3.17 21.11
C GLY A 75 -32.32 2.75 19.71
N PRO A 76 -33.26 2.56 18.76
CA PRO A 76 -32.98 1.95 17.47
C PRO A 76 -32.07 2.85 16.62
N LEU A 77 -30.75 2.65 16.74
CA LEU A 77 -29.68 3.26 15.93
C LEU A 77 -29.63 2.72 14.49
N LEU A 78 -30.79 2.36 13.93
CA LEU A 78 -30.91 2.02 12.53
C LEU A 78 -31.43 3.26 11.81
N ARG A 79 -30.49 4.08 11.32
CA ARG A 79 -30.80 5.11 10.33
C ARG A 79 -31.67 4.51 9.24
N SER A 80 -32.73 5.21 8.90
CA SER A 80 -33.59 4.81 7.81
C SER A 80 -32.77 4.76 6.52
N ARG A 81 -33.14 3.85 5.63
CA ARG A 81 -32.50 3.74 4.31
C ARG A 81 -32.52 5.08 3.55
N ALA A 82 -33.57 5.88 3.74
CA ALA A 82 -33.70 7.20 3.14
C ALA A 82 -32.62 8.17 3.64
N GLU A 83 -32.29 8.17 4.93
CA GLU A 83 -31.21 9.00 5.49
C GLU A 83 -29.84 8.57 4.95
N ILE A 84 -29.61 7.26 4.80
CA ILE A 84 -28.36 6.74 4.23
C ILE A 84 -28.23 7.15 2.75
N GLU A 85 -29.32 7.10 1.98
CA GLU A 85 -29.34 7.52 0.58
C GLU A 85 -29.16 9.05 0.43
N ALA A 86 -29.74 9.85 1.32
CA ALA A 86 -29.58 11.30 1.33
C ALA A 86 -28.12 11.73 1.67
N ASP A 87 -27.49 11.07 2.64
CA ASP A 87 -26.08 11.33 2.95
C ASP A 87 -25.16 10.95 1.79
N ALA A 88 -25.43 9.82 1.11
CA ALA A 88 -24.66 9.44 -0.08
C ALA A 88 -24.74 10.52 -1.18
N MET A 89 -25.93 11.09 -1.44
CA MET A 89 -26.10 12.18 -2.40
C MET A 89 -25.35 13.45 -1.99
N ARG A 90 -25.28 13.79 -0.70
CA ARG A 90 -24.51 14.94 -0.20
C ARG A 90 -23.00 14.76 -0.43
N TRP A 91 -22.47 13.56 -0.21
CA TRP A 91 -21.07 13.27 -0.49
C TRP A 91 -20.73 13.33 -1.99
N ASP A 92 -21.63 12.83 -2.85
CA ASP A 92 -21.44 12.91 -4.31
C ASP A 92 -21.47 14.36 -4.82
N ALA A 93 -22.35 15.21 -4.27
CA ALA A 93 -22.40 16.63 -4.60
C ALA A 93 -21.12 17.38 -4.16
N ALA A 94 -20.60 17.08 -2.98
CA ALA A 94 -19.35 17.67 -2.49
C ALA A 94 -18.15 17.27 -3.37
N ALA A 95 -18.06 15.99 -3.76
CA ALA A 95 -17.02 15.52 -4.67
C ALA A 95 -17.11 16.17 -6.06
N ALA A 96 -18.33 16.40 -6.56
CA ALA A 96 -18.54 17.12 -7.82
C ALA A 96 -18.09 18.59 -7.73
N ALA A 97 -18.31 19.25 -6.59
CA ALA A 97 -17.88 20.62 -6.35
C ALA A 97 -16.34 20.75 -6.29
N GLU A 98 -15.64 19.84 -5.61
CA GLU A 98 -14.16 19.82 -5.61
C GLU A 98 -13.60 19.60 -7.02
N ALA A 99 -14.19 18.67 -7.78
CA ALA A 99 -13.78 18.43 -9.17
C ALA A 99 -14.05 19.64 -10.09
N ALA A 100 -15.07 20.47 -9.78
CA ALA A 100 -15.31 21.72 -10.49
C ALA A 100 -14.28 22.79 -10.14
N ALA A 101 -13.89 22.90 -8.87
CA ALA A 101 -12.86 23.83 -8.41
C ALA A 101 -11.48 23.53 -9.01
N GLU A 102 -11.08 22.25 -9.11
CA GLU A 102 -9.83 21.87 -9.79
C GLU A 102 -9.81 22.28 -11.27
N ARG A 103 -10.96 22.16 -11.97
CA ARG A 103 -11.06 22.61 -13.36
C ARG A 103 -10.98 24.13 -13.49
N ALA A 104 -11.52 24.87 -12.53
CA ALA A 104 -11.45 26.33 -12.52
C ALA A 104 -10.03 26.84 -12.23
N GLY A 105 -9.26 26.16 -11.38
CA GLY A 105 -7.88 26.56 -11.01
C GLY A 105 -6.81 26.27 -12.07
N ALA A 106 -7.10 25.47 -13.10
CA ALA A 106 -6.12 25.09 -14.11
C ALA A 106 -5.98 26.11 -15.27
N ALA A 107 -6.79 27.17 -15.31
CA ALA A 107 -6.82 28.12 -16.43
C ALA A 107 -5.80 29.29 -16.30
N ASP A 108 -5.12 29.45 -15.16
CA ASP A 108 -4.29 30.64 -14.86
C ASP A 108 -2.76 30.38 -14.93
N ALA A 109 -2.34 29.32 -15.62
CA ALA A 109 -0.92 29.00 -15.81
C ALA A 109 -0.56 28.97 -17.31
N THR A 110 -0.75 30.10 -17.99
CA THR A 110 -0.11 30.36 -19.29
C THR A 110 0.90 31.50 -19.11
N VAL A 111 1.94 31.21 -18.33
CA VAL A 111 3.15 32.05 -18.33
C VAL A 111 3.92 31.73 -19.60
N ALA A 112 4.17 32.78 -20.39
CA ALA A 112 4.90 32.76 -21.64
C ALA A 112 6.28 32.10 -21.48
N ASP A 113 6.51 31.05 -22.26
CA ASP A 113 7.82 30.45 -22.47
C ASP A 113 8.53 31.25 -23.55
N ASP A 114 9.40 32.19 -23.13
CA ASP A 114 10.26 32.96 -24.01
C ASP A 114 11.33 32.03 -24.58
N GLY A 115 11.08 31.56 -25.80
CA GLY A 115 11.99 30.74 -26.58
C GLY A 115 13.41 31.31 -26.62
N ARG A 116 14.37 30.49 -26.19
CA ARG A 116 15.78 30.61 -26.56
C ARG A 116 16.29 29.31 -27.12
N ASP A 117 16.27 29.26 -28.44
CA ASP A 117 17.07 28.39 -29.28
C ASP A 117 18.56 28.53 -28.95
N ALA A 118 19.21 27.40 -28.71
CA ALA A 118 20.64 27.26 -28.83
C ALA A 118 20.93 25.96 -29.57
N ASP A 119 21.13 26.11 -30.88
CA ASP A 119 21.74 25.13 -31.75
C ASP A 119 23.08 24.65 -31.20
N VAL A 120 23.19 23.34 -30.92
CA VAL A 120 24.48 22.65 -30.84
C VAL A 120 24.37 21.40 -31.72
N ASP A 121 24.71 21.62 -32.99
CA ASP A 121 25.03 20.60 -33.97
C ASP A 121 26.43 20.04 -33.67
N GLY A 122 26.55 18.71 -33.58
CA GLY A 122 27.72 18.05 -33.03
C GLY A 122 27.83 16.59 -33.42
N GLY A 123 27.91 16.33 -34.73
CA GLY A 123 28.73 15.29 -35.35
C GLY A 123 28.64 13.85 -34.81
N ARG A 124 27.77 13.03 -35.41
CA ARG A 124 27.79 11.57 -35.25
C ARG A 124 28.30 10.90 -36.55
N PRO A 125 29.42 10.15 -36.51
CA PRO A 125 29.92 9.46 -37.70
C PRO A 125 29.07 8.21 -38.05
N PRO A 126 29.06 7.79 -39.33
CA PRO A 126 28.30 6.65 -39.80
C PRO A 126 28.94 5.34 -39.34
N ARG A 127 28.14 4.45 -38.75
CA ARG A 127 28.54 3.07 -38.49
C ARG A 127 28.09 2.18 -39.63
N ALA A 128 29.08 1.48 -40.18
CA ALA A 128 29.01 0.56 -41.29
C ALA A 128 28.05 -0.61 -41.08
N ASP A 129 27.45 -1.01 -42.21
CA ASP A 129 26.68 -2.22 -42.40
C ASP A 129 27.52 -3.46 -42.07
N GLY A 130 26.98 -4.30 -41.18
CA GLY A 130 27.61 -5.52 -40.72
C GLY A 130 26.59 -6.63 -40.53
N ALA A 131 26.42 -7.42 -41.59
CA ALA A 131 26.07 -8.84 -41.64
C ALA A 131 25.00 -9.40 -40.67
N ALA A 132 23.91 -9.87 -41.28
CA ALA A 132 22.89 -10.73 -40.69
C ALA A 132 23.49 -11.98 -40.03
N ALA A 133 23.66 -11.96 -38.70
CA ALA A 133 23.90 -13.14 -37.90
C ALA A 133 22.57 -13.78 -37.48
N LYS A 134 22.39 -15.03 -37.89
CA LYS A 134 21.30 -15.95 -37.54
C LYS A 134 20.97 -15.89 -36.03
N PRO A 135 19.70 -15.76 -35.60
CA PRO A 135 19.36 -15.70 -34.18
C PRO A 135 19.67 -17.04 -33.53
N ARG A 136 20.79 -17.08 -32.79
CA ARG A 136 21.17 -18.21 -31.95
C ARG A 136 20.17 -18.24 -30.80
N ALA A 137 19.45 -19.35 -30.67
CA ALA A 137 18.46 -19.57 -29.61
C ALA A 137 19.07 -19.20 -28.25
N ALA A 138 18.43 -18.26 -27.56
CA ALA A 138 18.86 -17.82 -26.24
C ALA A 138 18.88 -19.04 -25.30
N PRO A 139 19.95 -19.26 -24.53
CA PRO A 139 19.96 -20.30 -23.51
C PRO A 139 18.82 -20.04 -22.51
N PRO A 140 18.21 -21.08 -21.92
CA PRO A 140 17.20 -20.91 -20.90
C PRO A 140 17.78 -20.04 -19.79
N VAL A 141 17.13 -18.91 -19.52
CA VAL A 141 17.38 -18.08 -18.35
C VAL A 141 17.00 -18.93 -17.14
N VAL A 142 17.92 -19.76 -16.69
CA VAL A 142 17.91 -20.30 -15.33
C VAL A 142 17.89 -19.07 -14.44
N ALA A 143 16.78 -18.87 -13.72
CA ALA A 143 16.64 -17.82 -12.73
C ALA A 143 17.85 -17.95 -11.79
N ALA A 144 18.84 -17.07 -11.98
CA ALA A 144 20.01 -17.04 -11.13
C ALA A 144 19.49 -16.92 -9.70
N SER A 145 19.84 -17.88 -8.86
CA SER A 145 19.62 -17.76 -7.42
C SER A 145 20.12 -16.38 -7.02
N PRO A 146 19.27 -15.50 -6.45
CA PRO A 146 19.69 -14.16 -6.09
C PRO A 146 20.91 -14.32 -5.18
N GLY A 147 22.03 -13.71 -5.57
CA GLY A 147 23.22 -13.67 -4.74
C GLY A 147 22.88 -13.11 -3.35
N PRO A 148 23.79 -13.23 -2.37
CA PRO A 148 23.56 -12.68 -1.03
C PRO A 148 23.32 -11.17 -1.14
N HIS A 149 22.05 -10.77 -1.21
CA HIS A 149 21.67 -9.37 -1.22
C HIS A 149 22.10 -8.80 0.12
N LEU A 150 22.99 -7.81 0.08
CA LEU A 150 23.27 -6.98 1.24
C LEU A 150 21.93 -6.35 1.65
N SER A 151 21.37 -6.82 2.77
CA SER A 151 20.11 -6.30 3.30
C SER A 151 20.22 -4.79 3.41
N SER A 152 19.38 -4.05 2.70
CA SER A 152 19.35 -2.59 2.74
C SER A 152 18.89 -2.06 4.11
N SER A 153 18.12 -2.85 4.85
CA SER A 153 17.56 -2.47 6.15
C SER A 153 17.61 -3.61 7.16
N THR A 154 17.79 -3.25 8.43
CA THR A 154 17.83 -4.16 9.58
C THR A 154 16.77 -3.80 10.62
N THR A 155 16.24 -4.79 11.34
CA THR A 155 15.26 -4.58 12.41
C THR A 155 15.95 -4.10 13.68
N ILE A 156 15.34 -3.14 14.37
CA ILE A 156 15.80 -2.61 15.66
C ILE A 156 14.65 -2.69 16.67
N ASP A 157 14.97 -3.08 17.90
CA ASP A 157 14.02 -3.02 19.00
C ASP A 157 13.70 -1.56 19.35
N VAL A 158 12.42 -1.26 19.58
CA VAL A 158 11.98 0.09 19.93
C VAL A 158 12.64 0.55 21.24
N ASP A 159 12.84 -0.38 22.18
CA ASP A 159 13.44 -0.07 23.47
C ASP A 159 14.96 0.15 23.38
N ALA A 160 15.58 -0.34 22.30
CA ALA A 160 16.99 -0.10 21.99
C ALA A 160 17.22 1.17 21.16
N LEU A 161 16.16 1.91 20.80
CA LEU A 161 16.30 3.18 20.10
C LEU A 161 16.90 4.23 21.03
N GLN A 162 17.84 5.00 20.49
CA GLN A 162 18.28 6.22 21.15
C GLN A 162 17.09 7.17 21.35
N PRO A 163 17.15 8.06 22.36
CA PRO A 163 16.14 9.08 22.54
C PRO A 163 15.86 9.80 21.20
N LEU A 164 14.57 10.03 20.88
CA LEU A 164 14.19 10.69 19.62
C LEU A 164 14.94 12.00 19.39
N SER A 165 15.20 12.76 20.46
CA SER A 165 15.93 14.03 20.41
C SER A 165 17.37 13.91 19.91
N SER A 166 18.02 12.75 20.05
CA SER A 166 19.37 12.51 19.55
C SER A 166 19.39 11.92 18.14
N ILE A 167 18.25 11.46 17.62
CA ILE A 167 18.15 10.94 16.26
C ILE A 167 18.01 12.13 15.31
N PRO A 168 18.96 12.36 14.37
CA PRO A 168 18.85 13.46 13.43
C PRO A 168 17.60 13.30 12.56
N ILE A 169 16.88 14.40 12.33
CA ILE A 169 15.76 14.44 11.39
C ILE A 169 16.34 14.34 9.98
N GLN A 170 15.94 13.32 9.25
CA GLN A 170 16.38 13.03 7.89
C GLN A 170 15.17 12.87 6.96
N GLU A 171 15.38 13.10 5.66
CA GLU A 171 14.35 12.76 4.69
C GLU A 171 14.06 11.26 4.71
N ALA A 172 12.77 10.89 4.70
CA ALA A 172 12.37 9.50 4.70
C ALA A 172 12.93 8.80 3.44
N PRO A 173 13.70 7.71 3.59
CA PRO A 173 14.23 7.01 2.44
C PRO A 173 13.09 6.54 1.53
N SER A 174 13.36 6.51 0.22
CA SER A 174 12.39 6.03 -0.77
C SER A 174 11.98 4.57 -0.46
N TYR A 175 10.78 4.18 -0.90
CA TYR A 175 10.31 2.80 -0.68
C TYR A 175 11.30 1.79 -1.28
N ASP A 176 11.80 2.03 -2.49
CA ASP A 176 12.65 1.07 -3.19
C ASP A 176 14.07 0.97 -2.61
N SER A 177 14.53 2.01 -1.89
CA SER A 177 15.84 1.96 -1.20
C SER A 177 15.80 1.19 0.12
N VAL A 178 14.64 1.05 0.77
CA VAL A 178 14.55 0.41 2.10
C VAL A 178 14.20 -1.08 2.06
N ILE A 179 13.71 -1.58 0.93
CA ILE A 179 13.34 -2.98 0.79
C ILE A 179 14.58 -3.86 0.62
N ASN A 180 14.57 -5.02 1.26
CA ASN A 180 15.66 -5.99 1.15
C ASN A 180 15.48 -6.92 -0.05
N PHE A 181 14.22 -7.10 -0.48
CA PHE A 181 13.84 -8.01 -1.56
C PHE A 181 13.00 -7.27 -2.58
N THR A 182 13.34 -7.45 -3.86
CA THR A 182 12.57 -6.88 -4.97
C THR A 182 11.13 -7.36 -4.93
N ARG A 183 10.19 -6.48 -5.26
CA ARG A 183 8.77 -6.86 -5.35
C ARG A 183 8.57 -7.93 -6.42
N CYS A 184 7.72 -8.90 -6.11
CA CYS A 184 7.31 -9.92 -7.07
C CYS A 184 6.45 -9.25 -8.17
N THR A 185 6.96 -9.26 -9.39
CA THR A 185 6.26 -8.68 -10.55
C THR A 185 5.04 -9.54 -10.92
N PRO A 186 4.00 -8.97 -11.55
CA PRO A 186 2.83 -9.74 -11.98
C PRO A 186 3.19 -10.96 -12.86
N ARG A 187 4.26 -10.84 -13.66
CA ARG A 187 4.78 -11.91 -14.51
C ARG A 187 5.35 -13.09 -13.71
N GLN A 188 5.89 -12.84 -12.52
CA GLN A 188 6.34 -13.89 -11.61
C GLN A 188 5.15 -14.59 -10.93
N LYS A 189 4.01 -13.90 -10.76
CA LYS A 189 2.80 -14.48 -10.13
C LYS A 189 2.05 -15.48 -11.02
N SER A 190 2.19 -15.41 -12.34
CA SER A 190 1.49 -16.31 -13.29
C SER A 190 1.84 -17.80 -13.13
N GLY A 191 2.91 -18.15 -12.42
CA GLY A 191 3.29 -19.54 -12.12
C GLY A 191 2.70 -20.11 -10.83
N GLY A 192 1.75 -19.43 -10.18
CA GLY A 192 1.27 -19.81 -8.84
C GLY A 192 2.26 -19.43 -7.72
N ALA A 193 3.18 -18.51 -8.00
CA ALA A 193 4.15 -18.04 -7.01
C ALA A 193 3.43 -17.29 -5.87
N THR A 194 3.74 -17.69 -4.64
CA THR A 194 3.27 -17.00 -3.43
C THR A 194 3.92 -15.62 -3.33
N ASN A 195 3.21 -14.63 -2.77
CA ASN A 195 3.83 -13.34 -2.48
C ASN A 195 4.95 -13.54 -1.44
N TRP A 196 5.95 -12.67 -1.39
CA TRP A 196 6.95 -12.69 -0.33
C TRP A 196 7.06 -11.32 0.30
N CYS A 197 7.49 -11.29 1.56
CA CYS A 197 7.70 -10.04 2.27
C CYS A 197 8.91 -9.30 1.71
N VAL A 198 8.74 -8.04 1.28
CA VAL A 198 9.84 -7.23 0.72
C VAL A 198 10.95 -6.89 1.74
N LEU A 199 10.68 -7.07 3.03
CA LEU A 199 11.63 -6.76 4.10
C LEU A 199 12.35 -8.00 4.65
N CYS A 200 11.62 -9.10 4.89
CA CYS A 200 12.23 -10.32 5.45
C CYS A 200 12.39 -11.47 4.45
N GLY A 201 11.87 -11.34 3.23
CA GLY A 201 12.00 -12.34 2.17
C GLY A 201 11.16 -13.60 2.38
N LYS A 202 10.50 -13.76 3.53
CA LYS A 202 9.67 -14.92 3.83
C LYS A 202 8.45 -14.98 2.90
N LEU A 203 8.13 -16.19 2.45
CA LEU A 203 6.99 -16.47 1.57
C LEU A 203 5.67 -16.33 2.33
N GLU A 204 4.63 -15.92 1.62
CA GLU A 204 3.26 -15.94 2.09
C GLU A 204 2.75 -17.37 2.09
N GLY A 205 2.16 -17.81 3.21
CA GLY A 205 1.58 -19.14 3.31
C GLY A 205 1.37 -19.61 4.75
N THR A 206 1.15 -20.90 4.88
CA THR A 206 0.91 -21.59 6.15
C THR A 206 2.03 -22.60 6.36
N GLY A 207 2.99 -22.26 7.22
CA GLY A 207 4.18 -23.06 7.52
C GLY A 207 5.08 -22.32 8.50
N ASP A 208 6.02 -23.01 9.15
CA ASP A 208 6.85 -22.43 10.22
C ASP A 208 7.75 -21.28 9.72
N ASP A 209 8.13 -21.32 8.44
CA ASP A 209 8.92 -20.27 7.76
C ASP A 209 8.10 -19.31 6.89
N CYS A 210 6.76 -19.43 6.94
CA CYS A 210 5.85 -18.57 6.18
C CYS A 210 5.40 -17.36 7.01
N VAL A 211 4.95 -16.31 6.33
CA VAL A 211 4.37 -15.12 6.96
C VAL A 211 3.00 -14.79 6.39
N THR A 212 2.16 -14.12 7.17
CA THR A 212 0.91 -13.54 6.64
C THR A 212 1.17 -12.14 6.11
N ILE A 213 0.86 -11.91 4.83
CA ILE A 213 0.95 -10.60 4.18
C ILE A 213 -0.47 -10.06 3.98
N PRO A 214 -0.91 -9.06 4.76
CA PRO A 214 -2.22 -8.46 4.54
C PRO A 214 -2.31 -7.87 3.14
N LYS A 215 -3.43 -8.09 2.44
CA LYS A 215 -3.69 -7.57 1.08
C LYS A 215 -3.45 -6.06 0.95
N GLN A 216 -3.64 -5.31 2.05
CA GLN A 216 -3.49 -3.86 2.09
C GLN A 216 -2.05 -3.38 2.33
N ASN A 217 -1.11 -4.25 2.69
CA ASN A 217 0.23 -3.88 3.18
C ASN A 217 1.33 -3.84 2.11
N LYS A 218 1.00 -3.77 0.80
CA LYS A 218 1.99 -3.65 -0.31
C LYS A 218 3.20 -4.58 -0.12
N ASP A 219 2.94 -5.87 0.06
CA ASP A 219 3.96 -6.92 0.22
C ASP A 219 4.78 -6.85 1.53
N VAL A 220 4.29 -6.15 2.56
CA VAL A 220 4.88 -6.14 3.91
C VAL A 220 4.09 -7.07 4.85
N CYS A 221 4.75 -8.04 5.47
CA CYS A 221 4.09 -8.98 6.38
C CYS A 221 3.72 -8.35 7.73
N LYS A 222 2.82 -9.00 8.49
CA LYS A 222 2.37 -8.53 9.81
C LYS A 222 3.49 -8.32 10.82
N ILE A 223 4.59 -9.07 10.72
CA ILE A 223 5.73 -8.95 11.64
C ILE A 223 6.58 -7.73 11.26
N CYS A 224 6.89 -7.58 9.97
CA CYS A 224 7.68 -6.46 9.49
C CYS A 224 6.94 -5.11 9.56
N ASP A 225 5.61 -5.13 9.64
CA ASP A 225 4.78 -3.91 9.74
C ASP A 225 4.70 -3.30 11.15
N THR A 226 5.09 -4.05 12.19
CA THR A 226 5.06 -3.60 13.58
C THR A 226 6.41 -3.13 14.11
N VAL A 227 7.50 -3.73 13.61
CA VAL A 227 8.87 -3.45 14.05
C VAL A 227 9.43 -2.16 13.45
N THR A 228 10.44 -1.60 14.11
CA THR A 228 11.21 -0.46 13.61
C THR A 228 12.40 -0.96 12.81
N TRP A 229 12.71 -0.26 11.72
CA TRP A 229 13.81 -0.59 10.83
C TRP A 229 14.85 0.52 10.80
N LYS A 230 16.12 0.15 10.62
CA LYS A 230 17.22 1.04 10.33
C LYS A 230 17.68 0.81 8.90
N HIS A 231 17.73 1.87 8.11
CA HIS A 231 18.30 1.83 6.78
C HIS A 231 19.82 1.84 6.89
N ASN A 232 20.49 0.83 6.34
CA ASN A 232 21.91 0.62 6.56
C ASN A 232 22.77 1.69 5.88
N ALA A 233 22.36 2.21 4.72
CA ALA A 233 23.15 3.19 3.99
C ALA A 233 23.06 4.60 4.58
N SER A 234 21.87 5.07 4.98
CA SER A 234 21.71 6.42 5.55
C SER A 234 21.75 6.47 7.08
N GLY A 235 21.59 5.32 7.76
CA GLY A 235 21.40 5.24 9.20
C GLY A 235 20.01 5.68 9.69
N ALA A 236 19.11 6.07 8.79
CA ALA A 236 17.77 6.55 9.13
C ALA A 236 16.93 5.44 9.78
N TYR A 237 16.18 5.80 10.82
CA TYR A 237 15.18 4.93 11.43
C TYR A 237 13.81 5.18 10.80
N PHE A 238 13.12 4.12 10.41
CA PHE A 238 11.84 4.23 9.72
C PHE A 238 10.88 3.11 10.15
N LYS A 239 9.59 3.32 9.90
CA LYS A 239 8.52 2.38 10.23
C LYS A 239 7.42 2.40 9.16
N TRP A 240 6.78 1.25 8.96
CA TRP A 240 5.62 1.15 8.09
C TRP A 240 4.40 1.80 8.74
N CYS A 241 3.80 2.79 8.08
CA CYS A 241 2.56 3.39 8.54
C CYS A 241 1.34 2.69 7.93
N LYS A 242 0.50 2.05 8.76
CA LYS A 242 -0.74 1.38 8.32
C LYS A 242 -1.78 2.34 7.71
N GLY A 243 -1.79 3.61 8.13
CA GLY A 243 -2.69 4.64 7.59
C GLY A 243 -2.32 5.08 6.17
N CYS A 244 -1.06 5.47 5.95
CA CYS A 244 -0.57 5.92 4.65
C CYS A 244 -0.19 4.79 3.69
N LYS A 245 0.04 3.56 4.20
CA LYS A 245 0.59 2.42 3.45
C LYS A 245 1.92 2.78 2.76
N ARG A 246 2.80 3.45 3.51
CA ARG A 246 4.14 3.91 3.11
C ARG A 246 5.09 3.83 4.31
N PHE A 247 6.39 3.75 4.05
CA PHE A 247 7.41 3.95 5.06
C PHE A 247 7.52 5.42 5.41
N HIS A 248 7.65 5.71 6.69
CA HIS A 248 7.93 7.05 7.20
C HIS A 248 9.09 6.97 8.18
N GLU A 249 9.85 8.06 8.24
CA GLU A 249 10.86 8.28 9.26
C GLU A 249 10.26 8.19 10.68
N ILE A 250 11.08 7.79 11.66
CA ILE A 250 10.66 7.58 13.05
C ILE A 250 10.06 8.83 13.70
N HIS A 251 10.52 10.03 13.34
CA HIS A 251 10.00 11.31 13.84
C HIS A 251 8.54 11.55 13.45
N ALA A 252 8.08 10.97 12.33
CA ALA A 252 6.67 10.99 11.98
C ALA A 252 5.78 10.26 13.01
N PHE A 253 6.38 9.51 13.95
CA PHE A 253 5.71 8.81 15.04
C PHE A 253 6.02 9.43 16.42
N ALA A 254 6.64 10.62 16.51
CA ALA A 254 7.14 11.19 17.76
C ALA A 254 6.12 11.24 18.93
N GLY A 255 4.82 11.43 18.66
CA GLY A 255 3.81 11.42 19.73
C GLY A 255 3.56 10.03 20.34
N LYS A 256 3.82 8.95 19.59
CA LYS A 256 3.73 7.56 20.06
C LYS A 256 4.50 6.63 19.11
N ILE A 257 5.78 6.38 19.42
CA ILE A 257 6.72 5.56 18.61
C ILE A 257 6.20 4.14 18.40
N SER A 258 5.63 3.55 19.46
CA SER A 258 5.12 2.18 19.42
C SER A 258 3.90 2.00 18.50
N ALA A 259 3.16 3.06 18.20
CA ALA A 259 1.92 2.92 17.45
C ALA A 259 2.13 2.80 15.92
N SER A 260 1.11 2.27 15.25
CA SER A 260 1.19 1.77 13.87
C SER A 260 0.81 2.77 12.77
N LYS A 261 0.42 4.00 13.14
CA LYS A 261 0.04 5.09 12.24
C LYS A 261 0.92 6.31 12.54
N CYS A 262 1.39 7.04 11.53
CA CYS A 262 2.12 8.28 11.76
C CYS A 262 1.20 9.39 12.29
N ASN A 263 1.78 10.46 12.81
CA ASN A 263 1.06 11.62 13.35
C ASN A 263 0.10 12.22 12.32
N GLY A 264 0.52 12.33 11.05
CA GLY A 264 -0.35 12.82 9.96
C GLY A 264 -1.58 11.94 9.73
N ALA A 265 -1.41 10.61 9.70
CA ALA A 265 -2.53 9.69 9.57
C ALA A 265 -3.48 9.72 10.78
N ARG A 266 -2.94 9.91 11.99
CA ARG A 266 -3.76 10.09 13.21
C ARG A 266 -4.53 11.41 13.17
N ALA A 267 -3.89 12.49 12.75
CA ALA A 267 -4.51 13.81 12.62
C ALA A 267 -5.67 13.78 11.61
N ARG A 268 -5.46 13.18 10.44
CA ARG A 268 -6.53 12.96 9.44
C ARG A 268 -7.68 12.13 10.00
N GLY A 269 -7.38 11.05 10.74
CA GLY A 269 -8.42 10.24 11.39
C GLY A 269 -9.26 11.03 12.39
N ARG A 270 -8.63 11.90 13.19
CA ARG A 270 -9.35 12.79 14.11
C ARG A 270 -10.16 13.87 13.40
N ALA A 271 -9.64 14.42 12.30
CA ALA A 271 -10.37 15.39 11.48
C ALA A 271 -11.62 14.74 10.86
N TYR A 272 -11.48 13.53 10.32
CA TYR A 272 -12.61 12.76 9.79
C TYR A 272 -13.71 12.55 10.84
N MET A 273 -13.36 12.11 12.05
CA MET A 273 -14.35 11.91 13.11
C MET A 273 -15.03 13.22 13.52
N ARG A 274 -14.29 14.32 13.63
CA ARG A 274 -14.86 15.64 13.94
C ARG A 274 -15.85 16.10 12.85
N ASN A 275 -15.47 15.98 11.59
CA ASN A 275 -16.34 16.36 10.47
C ASN A 275 -17.57 15.46 10.39
N TYR A 276 -17.40 14.17 10.69
CA TYR A 276 -18.52 13.22 10.75
C TYR A 276 -19.52 13.61 11.84
N HIS A 277 -19.06 13.94 13.04
CA HIS A 277 -19.94 14.37 14.13
C HIS A 277 -20.66 15.69 13.81
N ALA A 278 -19.95 16.69 13.28
CA ALA A 278 -20.57 17.95 12.86
C ALA A 278 -21.69 17.73 11.82
N ALA A 279 -21.47 16.83 10.87
CA ALA A 279 -22.48 16.49 9.86
C ALA A 279 -23.68 15.69 10.40
N LEU A 280 -23.64 15.17 11.63
CA LEU A 280 -24.80 14.54 12.26
C LEU A 280 -25.63 15.51 13.12
N GLU A 281 -25.05 16.65 13.48
CA GLU A 281 -25.71 17.69 14.27
C GLU A 281 -26.52 18.67 13.37
N ASP A 282 -26.22 18.70 12.07
CA ASP A 282 -26.93 19.44 11.02
C ASP A 282 -28.07 18.64 10.36
#